data_AF-A0A417Y1A4-F1
#
_entry.id   AF-A0A417Y1A4-F1
#
_cell.length_a   1.000
_cell.length_b   1.000
_cell.length_c   1.000
_cell.angle_alpha   90.00
_cell.angle_beta   90.00
_cell.angle_gamma   90.00
#
_symmetry.space_group_name_H-M   'P 1'
#
loop_
_entity.id
_entity.type
_entity.pdbx_description
1 polymer ?
#
loop_
_entity_poly.entity_id
_entity_poly.type
_entity_poly.pdbx_seq_one_letter_code
_entity_poly.pdbx_strand_id
1 'polypeptide(L)'
;MASLRPFLPAIAVLLLAPVLAACGDDGDEQDNTPPSSSSPSPPESSEPTEKTDATSIAPPTATSATAGAELPAPCDVLTPADVEAAFGVAFGEPSQGGGGYTQQDLVWQSEDCNFEAEDLVEVDFALTGPDDFRQGEFQCPKPTEIVATVTRVRGLDAVEAWWKRDENPPLEATLRVCTESYNFDIELDYEDGVDFQGDPKQQSIALAETVLTNIG
;
A
#
# COMPACT_ATOMS: atom_id res chain seq x y z
N MET A 1 -41.40 -6.73 -43.17
CA MET A 1 -41.31 -5.31 -43.61
C MET A 1 -40.05 -4.74 -42.98
N ALA A 2 -39.24 -3.98 -43.74
CA ALA A 2 -37.99 -3.39 -43.24
C ALA A 2 -38.13 -1.87 -43.09
N SER A 3 -37.35 -1.28 -42.18
CA SER A 3 -37.30 0.17 -41.97
C SER A 3 -35.86 0.62 -41.67
N LEU A 4 -35.05 0.80 -42.71
CA LEU A 4 -33.78 1.51 -42.61
C LEU A 4 -34.03 3.03 -42.69
N ARG A 5 -33.42 3.80 -41.78
CA ARG A 5 -33.23 5.26 -41.89
C ARG A 5 -31.83 5.64 -41.36
N PRO A 6 -31.23 6.75 -41.82
CA PRO A 6 -29.93 6.62 -42.48
C PRO A 6 -28.73 7.27 -41.78
N PHE A 7 -27.54 6.90 -42.25
CA PHE A 7 -26.26 7.61 -42.05
C PHE A 7 -26.28 9.03 -42.62
N LEU A 8 -25.50 9.92 -42.00
CA LEU A 8 -24.89 11.10 -42.64
C LEU A 8 -23.50 11.36 -42.01
N PRO A 9 -22.40 11.39 -42.79
CA PRO A 9 -21.08 11.77 -42.31
C PRO A 9 -20.76 13.25 -42.57
N ALA A 10 -19.91 13.85 -41.73
CA ALA A 10 -19.27 15.13 -42.01
C ALA A 10 -17.85 15.15 -41.40
N ILE A 11 -16.84 15.36 -42.25
CA ILE A 11 -15.42 15.45 -41.86
C ILE A 11 -15.04 16.94 -41.83
N ALA A 12 -14.30 17.36 -40.80
CA ALA A 12 -13.57 18.62 -40.76
C ALA A 12 -12.13 18.35 -40.31
N VAL A 13 -11.14 18.96 -40.97
CA VAL A 13 -9.73 18.55 -40.94
C VAL A 13 -8.81 19.77 -41.02
N LEU A 14 -7.64 19.67 -40.37
CA LEU A 14 -6.47 20.56 -40.43
C LEU A 14 -6.62 21.98 -39.84
N LEU A 15 -5.65 22.33 -38.98
CA LEU A 15 -4.45 23.05 -39.44
C LEU A 15 -3.26 22.84 -38.47
N LEU A 16 -2.04 22.82 -39.02
CA LEU A 16 -0.78 22.77 -38.26
C LEU A 16 -0.12 24.14 -38.19
N ALA A 17 0.63 24.41 -37.12
CA ALA A 17 1.92 25.13 -37.18
C ALA A 17 2.73 24.96 -35.87
N PRO A 18 4.03 24.62 -35.91
CA PRO A 18 4.94 24.70 -34.77
C PRO A 18 5.68 26.04 -34.71
N VAL A 19 6.29 26.37 -33.56
CA VAL A 19 7.33 27.42 -33.46
C VAL A 19 8.48 26.90 -32.59
N LEU A 20 9.70 26.92 -33.13
CA LEU A 20 10.96 26.59 -32.44
C LEU A 20 11.82 27.86 -32.31
N ALA A 21 12.25 28.21 -31.09
CA ALA A 21 13.34 29.14 -30.81
C ALA A 21 13.75 29.09 -29.31
N ALA A 22 14.99 29.35 -28.87
CA ALA A 22 16.31 29.26 -29.53
C ALA A 22 17.45 29.48 -28.49
N CYS A 23 18.59 28.76 -28.65
CA CYS A 23 19.97 29.09 -28.23
C CYS A 23 20.37 29.30 -26.75
N GLY A 24 21.64 28.99 -26.44
CA GLY A 24 22.36 29.23 -25.17
C GLY A 24 22.73 27.93 -24.42
N ASP A 25 23.83 27.19 -24.68
CA ASP A 25 25.13 27.42 -25.35
C ASP A 25 26.29 27.88 -24.42
N ASP A 26 27.28 26.98 -24.28
CA ASP A 26 28.66 27.04 -23.71
C ASP A 26 28.98 27.46 -22.24
N GLY A 27 30.02 26.80 -21.70
CA GLY A 27 30.82 27.16 -20.51
C GLY A 27 30.40 26.50 -19.17
N ASP A 28 31.27 25.86 -18.37
CA ASP A 28 32.69 25.53 -18.54
C ASP A 28 33.06 24.28 -17.70
N GLU A 29 34.03 23.48 -18.16
CA GLU A 29 34.64 22.41 -17.35
C GLU A 29 35.78 22.95 -16.48
N GLN A 30 35.62 22.89 -15.15
CA GLN A 30 36.61 22.40 -14.16
C GLN A 30 36.29 22.85 -12.74
N ASP A 31 36.38 21.93 -11.78
CA ASP A 31 37.07 22.24 -10.53
C ASP A 31 38.06 21.10 -10.21
N ASN A 32 39.26 21.46 -9.76
CA ASN A 32 40.41 20.58 -9.65
C ASN A 32 40.76 20.34 -8.18
N THR A 33 40.39 19.19 -7.58
CA THR A 33 41.05 18.77 -6.33
C THR A 33 41.05 17.26 -6.06
N PRO A 34 42.19 16.60 -6.31
CA PRO A 34 42.80 15.62 -5.40
C PRO A 34 43.97 16.30 -4.63
N PRO A 35 44.24 15.92 -3.37
CA PRO A 35 45.02 14.69 -3.16
C PRO A 35 44.64 13.85 -1.92
N SER A 36 44.91 12.55 -2.02
CA SER A 36 44.85 11.61 -0.89
C SER A 36 46.02 11.79 0.08
N SER A 37 45.82 11.58 1.38
CA SER A 37 46.87 11.05 2.29
C SER A 37 46.33 10.50 3.63
N SER A 38 46.55 9.19 3.79
CA SER A 38 46.86 8.38 4.98
C SER A 38 46.62 8.87 6.43
N SER A 39 46.08 7.93 7.22
CA SER A 39 46.00 7.87 8.70
C SER A 39 47.35 8.05 9.44
N PRO A 40 47.36 8.45 10.73
CA PRO A 40 47.46 7.43 11.79
C PRO A 40 46.70 7.73 13.13
N SER A 41 46.51 6.67 13.93
CA SER A 41 46.14 6.66 15.38
C SER A 41 47.42 6.59 16.28
N PRO A 42 47.38 6.48 17.63
CA PRO A 42 46.28 6.49 18.62
C PRO A 42 46.39 7.74 19.55
N PRO A 43 46.49 7.76 20.92
CA PRO A 43 46.74 6.76 21.97
C PRO A 43 45.54 6.48 22.93
N GLU A 44 45.76 5.67 23.97
CA GLU A 44 44.90 5.49 25.16
C GLU A 44 45.19 6.54 26.26
N SER A 45 44.27 6.75 27.23
CA SER A 45 44.54 6.60 28.69
C SER A 45 43.45 7.18 29.62
N SER A 46 43.02 6.34 30.58
CA SER A 46 42.54 6.67 31.95
C SER A 46 41.18 7.37 32.22
N GLU A 47 40.50 6.82 33.23
CA GLU A 47 39.29 7.25 33.94
C GLU A 47 39.57 8.45 34.91
N PRO A 48 38.55 9.13 35.49
CA PRO A 48 37.87 8.57 36.67
C PRO A 48 36.36 8.90 36.85
N THR A 49 35.59 7.88 37.22
CA THR A 49 34.57 7.87 38.28
C THR A 49 33.73 9.14 38.55
N GLU A 50 32.45 9.11 38.16
CA GLU A 50 31.36 9.66 38.98
C GLU A 50 30.39 8.54 39.39
N LYS A 51 30.00 8.51 40.67
CA LYS A 51 29.16 7.46 41.26
C LYS A 51 27.77 7.99 41.59
N THR A 52 26.88 7.99 40.61
CA THR A 52 25.46 8.29 40.82
C THR A 52 24.75 7.04 41.35
N ASP A 53 24.23 7.10 42.57
CA ASP A 53 23.45 6.00 43.17
C ASP A 53 22.07 5.88 42.48
N ALA A 54 22.03 5.13 41.38
CA ALA A 54 20.81 4.80 40.67
C ALA A 54 19.93 3.87 41.53
N THR A 55 18.87 4.43 42.11
CA THR A 55 17.82 3.65 42.79
C THR A 55 17.19 2.69 41.78
N SER A 56 17.52 1.40 41.91
CA SER A 56 16.97 0.33 41.05
C SER A 56 15.49 0.09 41.38
N ILE A 57 14.62 0.93 40.80
CA ILE A 57 13.21 0.63 40.65
C ILE A 57 13.15 -0.43 39.55
N ALA A 58 12.93 -1.69 39.95
CA ALA A 58 12.68 -2.76 38.98
C ALA A 58 11.48 -2.36 38.11
N PRO A 59 11.57 -2.45 36.76
CA PRO A 59 10.43 -2.20 35.92
C PRO A 59 9.28 -3.12 36.33
N PRO A 60 8.02 -2.64 36.33
CA PRO A 60 6.89 -3.53 36.57
C PRO A 60 6.96 -4.67 35.58
N THR A 61 6.83 -5.91 36.06
CA THR A 61 6.82 -7.09 35.20
C THR A 61 5.74 -6.89 34.14
N ALA A 62 6.14 -6.73 32.88
CA ALA A 62 5.21 -6.71 31.78
C ALA A 62 4.42 -8.01 31.84
N THR A 63 3.13 -7.91 32.13
CA THR A 63 2.21 -9.03 31.95
C THR A 63 2.33 -9.40 30.49
N SER A 64 2.88 -10.58 30.20
CA SER A 64 2.93 -11.08 28.83
C SER A 64 1.52 -11.02 28.28
N ALA A 65 1.33 -10.23 27.21
CA ALA A 65 0.17 -10.40 26.36
C ALA A 65 0.09 -11.88 26.00
N THR A 66 -1.12 -12.45 26.00
CA THR A 66 -1.30 -13.78 25.41
C THR A 66 -0.83 -13.67 23.98
N ALA A 67 0.26 -14.36 23.63
CA ALA A 67 0.77 -14.37 22.26
C ALA A 67 -0.40 -14.72 21.33
N GLY A 68 -0.58 -13.91 20.28
CA GLY A 68 -1.61 -14.17 19.29
C GLY A 68 -1.40 -15.54 18.65
N ALA A 69 -2.43 -16.01 17.94
CA ALA A 69 -2.14 -16.98 16.88
C ALA A 69 -1.22 -16.26 15.88
N GLU A 70 -0.06 -16.86 15.59
CA GLU A 70 0.85 -16.38 14.56
C GLU A 70 0.08 -16.33 13.23
N LEU A 71 0.01 -15.15 12.61
CA LEU A 71 -0.75 -14.98 11.37
C LEU A 71 -0.04 -15.72 10.22
N PRO A 72 -0.79 -16.28 9.26
CA PRO A 72 -0.20 -16.79 8.02
C PRO A 72 0.44 -15.64 7.23
N ALA A 73 1.49 -15.95 6.47
CA ALA A 73 2.06 -14.99 5.53
C ALA A 73 1.00 -14.62 4.47
N PRO A 74 0.94 -13.37 3.98
CA PRO A 74 -0.15 -12.90 3.13
C PRO A 74 -0.33 -13.71 1.84
N CYS A 75 0.76 -14.12 1.20
CA CYS A 75 0.72 -14.98 -0.01
C CYS A 75 0.36 -16.46 0.27
N ASP A 76 0.27 -16.89 1.53
CA ASP A 76 -0.32 -18.18 1.91
C ASP A 76 -1.84 -18.08 2.16
N VAL A 77 -2.40 -16.86 2.27
CA VAL A 77 -3.84 -16.60 2.49
C VAL A 77 -4.63 -16.54 1.19
N LEU A 78 -4.07 -15.94 0.14
CA LEU A 78 -4.71 -15.76 -1.15
C LEU A 78 -3.87 -16.38 -2.28
N THR A 79 -4.53 -17.03 -3.23
CA THR A 79 -3.90 -17.50 -4.47
C THR A 79 -4.34 -16.64 -5.66
N PRO A 80 -3.58 -16.63 -6.77
CA PRO A 80 -4.01 -15.92 -7.99
C PRO A 80 -5.37 -16.39 -8.53
N ALA A 81 -5.79 -17.63 -8.21
CA ALA A 81 -7.10 -18.15 -8.59
C ALA A 81 -8.25 -17.53 -7.77
N ASP A 82 -8.00 -17.11 -6.52
CA ASP A 82 -8.98 -16.40 -5.69
C ASP A 82 -9.17 -14.96 -6.18
N VAL A 83 -8.07 -14.31 -6.59
CA VAL A 83 -8.09 -12.97 -7.18
C VAL A 83 -8.70 -13.00 -8.59
N GLU A 84 -8.35 -13.97 -9.44
CA GLU A 84 -9.02 -14.19 -10.74
C GLU A 84 -10.52 -14.45 -10.57
N ALA A 85 -10.93 -15.22 -9.56
CA ALA A 85 -12.34 -15.48 -9.28
C ALA A 85 -13.12 -14.21 -8.83
N ALA A 86 -12.47 -13.27 -8.16
CA ALA A 86 -13.06 -11.99 -7.77
C ALA A 86 -13.10 -10.97 -8.93
N PHE A 87 -12.00 -10.83 -9.68
CA PHE A 87 -11.83 -9.76 -10.68
C PHE A 87 -12.18 -10.17 -12.12
N GLY A 88 -12.23 -11.48 -12.43
CA GLY A 88 -12.58 -11.99 -13.75
C GLY A 88 -11.48 -11.80 -14.81
N VAL A 89 -10.24 -11.60 -14.38
CA VAL A 89 -9.03 -11.44 -15.20
C VAL A 89 -7.89 -12.27 -14.59
N ALA A 90 -6.96 -12.73 -15.43
CA ALA A 90 -5.84 -13.55 -14.97
C ALA A 90 -4.72 -12.68 -14.37
N PHE A 91 -4.15 -13.13 -13.26
CA PHE A 91 -3.04 -12.48 -12.56
C PHE A 91 -1.73 -13.28 -12.73
N GLY A 92 -0.60 -12.63 -12.48
CA GLY A 92 0.74 -13.21 -12.53
C GLY A 92 1.06 -14.18 -11.37
N GLU A 93 2.34 -14.54 -11.26
CA GLU A 93 2.87 -15.18 -10.05
C GLU A 93 2.97 -14.10 -8.95
N PRO A 94 2.40 -14.30 -7.75
CA PRO A 94 2.29 -13.25 -6.76
C PRO A 94 3.64 -12.96 -6.09
N SER A 95 3.83 -11.72 -5.63
CA SER A 95 5.07 -11.29 -5.01
C SER A 95 4.88 -10.84 -3.56
N GLN A 96 5.86 -11.14 -2.70
CA GLN A 96 5.86 -10.72 -1.29
C GLN A 96 6.30 -9.26 -1.18
N GLY A 97 5.44 -8.44 -0.58
CA GLY A 97 5.69 -7.02 -0.27
C GLY A 97 5.81 -6.77 1.24
N GLY A 98 5.69 -5.50 1.64
CA GLY A 98 5.70 -5.08 3.04
C GLY A 98 5.65 -3.56 3.20
N GLY A 99 4.49 -3.03 3.59
CA GLY A 99 4.19 -1.62 3.71
C GLY A 99 4.57 -1.00 5.05
N GLY A 100 4.84 0.30 5.05
CA GLY A 100 5.13 1.09 6.25
C GLY A 100 4.14 2.23 6.45
N TYR A 101 3.23 2.08 7.40
CA TYR A 101 2.09 2.98 7.56
C TYR A 101 2.25 3.92 8.75
N THR A 102 1.72 5.13 8.62
CA THR A 102 1.59 6.11 9.71
C THR A 102 0.24 6.79 9.56
N GLN A 103 -0.63 6.63 10.56
CA GLN A 103 -1.96 7.23 10.55
C GLN A 103 -2.32 7.72 11.96
N GLN A 104 -2.63 9.01 12.07
CA GLN A 104 -2.89 9.68 13.36
C GLN A 104 -1.68 9.55 14.30
N ASP A 105 -1.81 8.87 15.44
CA ASP A 105 -0.72 8.55 16.38
C ASP A 105 -0.22 7.10 16.29
N LEU A 106 -0.72 6.33 15.32
CA LEU A 106 -0.38 4.92 15.07
C LEU A 106 0.72 4.79 14.00
N VAL A 107 1.66 3.88 14.22
CA VAL A 107 2.67 3.46 13.24
C VAL A 107 2.76 1.94 13.26
N TRP A 108 2.62 1.31 12.10
CA TRP A 108 2.69 -0.15 11.95
C TRP A 108 3.44 -0.53 10.66
N GLN A 109 3.74 -1.82 10.52
CA GLN A 109 4.14 -2.43 9.26
C GLN A 109 3.07 -3.43 8.83
N SER A 110 3.09 -3.85 7.59
CA SER A 110 2.43 -5.08 7.13
C SER A 110 3.46 -6.01 6.51
N GLU A 111 3.09 -7.27 6.38
CA GLU A 111 3.55 -8.08 5.25
C GLU A 111 2.47 -7.98 4.17
N ASP A 112 2.87 -7.95 2.89
CA ASP A 112 1.92 -7.83 1.77
C ASP A 112 2.06 -8.99 0.76
N CYS A 113 1.00 -9.22 -0.01
CA CYS A 113 1.05 -9.98 -1.26
C CYS A 113 0.48 -9.17 -2.41
N ASN A 114 1.30 -8.84 -3.41
CA ASN A 114 0.88 -8.17 -4.63
C ASN A 114 0.51 -9.19 -5.72
N PHE A 115 -0.65 -9.00 -6.34
CA PHE A 115 -1.10 -9.68 -7.53
C PHE A 115 -1.24 -8.68 -8.69
N GLU A 116 -0.32 -8.76 -9.67
CA GLU A 116 -0.33 -7.93 -10.88
C GLU A 116 -1.12 -8.59 -12.03
N ALA A 117 -1.95 -7.82 -12.73
CA ALA A 117 -2.44 -8.09 -14.07
C ALA A 117 -1.91 -7.01 -15.03
N GLU A 118 -0.89 -7.39 -15.82
CA GLU A 118 -0.12 -6.54 -16.75
C GLU A 118 -1.03 -5.65 -17.63
N ASP A 119 -0.67 -4.36 -17.77
CA ASP A 119 -1.44 -3.31 -18.46
C ASP A 119 -2.89 -3.09 -17.93
N LEU A 120 -3.23 -3.50 -16.69
CA LEU A 120 -4.61 -3.38 -16.16
C LEU A 120 -4.75 -2.99 -14.68
N VAL A 121 -4.26 -3.81 -13.73
CA VAL A 121 -4.52 -3.63 -12.29
C VAL A 121 -3.51 -4.37 -11.41
N GLU A 122 -3.03 -3.69 -10.37
CA GLU A 122 -2.33 -4.29 -9.23
C GLU A 122 -3.31 -4.43 -8.05
N VAL A 123 -3.22 -5.56 -7.33
CA VAL A 123 -4.03 -5.85 -6.15
C VAL A 123 -3.11 -6.22 -5.00
N ASP A 124 -2.91 -5.28 -4.08
CA ASP A 124 -2.11 -5.47 -2.87
C ASP A 124 -2.99 -5.94 -1.71
N PHE A 125 -2.67 -7.13 -1.19
CA PHE A 125 -3.25 -7.66 0.03
C PHE A 125 -2.27 -7.49 1.20
N ALA A 126 -2.49 -6.47 2.02
CA ALA A 126 -1.70 -6.15 3.20
C ALA A 126 -2.33 -6.75 4.47
N LEU A 127 -1.58 -7.55 5.23
CA LEU A 127 -2.04 -8.14 6.50
C LEU A 127 -1.28 -7.53 7.68
N THR A 128 -1.99 -7.26 8.79
CA THR A 128 -1.41 -6.61 9.98
C THR A 128 -1.98 -7.21 11.27
N GLY A 129 -1.09 -7.78 12.08
CA GLY A 129 -1.39 -8.27 13.42
C GLY A 129 -1.06 -7.27 14.54
N PRO A 130 -1.26 -7.66 15.81
CA PRO A 130 -0.96 -6.79 16.95
C PRO A 130 0.52 -6.51 17.15
N ASP A 131 1.38 -7.49 16.85
CA ASP A 131 2.83 -7.39 17.04
C ASP A 131 3.52 -6.54 15.94
N ASP A 132 2.78 -6.06 14.94
CA ASP A 132 3.29 -5.19 13.87
C ASP A 132 3.21 -3.70 14.19
N PHE A 133 2.40 -3.33 15.19
CA PHE A 133 2.31 -1.96 15.68
C PHE A 133 3.61 -1.55 16.38
N ARG A 134 4.33 -0.60 15.76
CA ARG A 134 5.58 -0.02 16.27
C ARG A 134 5.32 1.20 17.15
N GLN A 135 4.15 1.84 17.00
CA GLN A 135 3.65 2.89 17.87
C GLN A 135 2.12 2.80 18.01
N GLY A 136 1.63 2.94 19.24
CA GLY A 136 0.21 2.78 19.59
C GLY A 136 -0.13 1.38 20.13
N GLU A 137 -1.40 1.16 20.40
CA GLU A 137 -1.97 -0.17 20.61
C GLU A 137 -2.61 -0.65 19.28
N PHE A 138 -2.72 -1.97 19.09
CA PHE A 138 -3.40 -2.55 17.93
C PHE A 138 -4.82 -1.99 17.78
N GLN A 139 -5.06 -1.35 16.65
CA GLN A 139 -6.33 -0.73 16.29
C GLN A 139 -6.53 -0.86 14.78
N CYS A 140 -7.77 -0.87 14.33
CA CYS A 140 -8.11 -0.74 12.92
C CYS A 140 -8.65 0.67 12.66
N PRO A 141 -7.79 1.68 12.43
CA PRO A 141 -8.24 3.05 12.20
C PRO A 141 -9.02 3.15 10.88
N LYS A 142 -10.13 3.89 10.89
CA LYS A 142 -10.84 4.27 9.67
C LYS A 142 -9.86 4.95 8.70
N PRO A 143 -9.78 4.55 7.42
CA PRO A 143 -8.98 5.25 6.40
C PRO A 143 -9.29 6.74 6.33
N THR A 144 -8.25 7.55 6.10
CA THR A 144 -8.31 9.01 6.02
C THR A 144 -7.46 9.52 4.88
N GLU A 145 -8.09 10.20 3.94
CA GLU A 145 -7.46 10.87 2.80
C GLU A 145 -8.01 12.31 2.73
N ILE A 146 -7.32 13.21 2.01
CA ILE A 146 -7.85 14.57 1.77
C ILE A 146 -8.80 14.59 0.56
N VAL A 147 -8.63 13.67 -0.40
CA VAL A 147 -9.33 13.67 -1.72
C VAL A 147 -9.99 12.31 -2.05
N ALA A 148 -10.21 11.46 -1.04
CA ALA A 148 -10.94 10.19 -1.22
C ALA A 148 -12.29 10.16 -0.50
N THR A 149 -13.28 9.54 -1.16
CA THR A 149 -14.57 9.20 -0.56
C THR A 149 -14.42 7.90 0.27
N VAL A 150 -14.61 8.01 1.59
CA VAL A 150 -14.54 6.85 2.52
C VAL A 150 -15.92 6.44 3.02
N THR A 151 -16.37 5.25 2.61
CA THR A 151 -17.70 4.69 2.90
C THR A 151 -17.61 3.43 3.76
N ARG A 152 -18.47 3.30 4.79
CA ARG A 152 -18.52 2.06 5.59
C ARG A 152 -19.09 0.90 4.77
N VAL A 153 -18.46 -0.28 4.90
CA VAL A 153 -18.92 -1.56 4.36
C VAL A 153 -19.70 -2.32 5.45
N ARG A 154 -20.60 -3.21 5.02
CA ARG A 154 -21.45 -4.06 5.87
C ARG A 154 -21.71 -5.37 5.13
N GLY A 155 -21.81 -6.48 5.84
CA GLY A 155 -22.08 -7.81 5.27
C GLY A 155 -20.97 -8.81 5.55
N LEU A 156 -19.71 -8.33 5.57
CA LEU A 156 -18.54 -9.07 6.04
C LEU A 156 -18.68 -9.45 7.52
N ASP A 157 -18.12 -10.61 7.90
CA ASP A 157 -17.99 -11.05 9.29
C ASP A 157 -16.77 -10.36 9.95
N ALA A 158 -16.91 -9.05 10.13
CA ALA A 158 -15.87 -8.14 10.60
C ALA A 158 -16.46 -7.10 11.55
N VAL A 159 -15.66 -6.63 12.51
CA VAL A 159 -16.04 -5.62 13.51
C VAL A 159 -16.40 -4.30 12.80
N GLU A 160 -15.47 -3.80 11.99
CA GLU A 160 -15.67 -2.66 11.09
C GLU A 160 -15.03 -2.96 9.72
N ALA A 161 -15.47 -2.25 8.68
CA ALA A 161 -14.86 -2.28 7.36
C ALA A 161 -15.17 -1.00 6.59
N TRP A 162 -14.24 -0.53 5.76
CA TRP A 162 -14.36 0.72 5.00
C TRP A 162 -13.77 0.62 3.61
N TRP A 163 -14.52 1.15 2.64
CA TRP A 163 -14.08 1.38 1.28
C TRP A 163 -13.63 2.83 1.12
N LYS A 164 -12.31 3.05 1.03
CA LYS A 164 -11.66 4.25 0.50
C LYS A 164 -11.66 4.15 -1.02
N ARG A 165 -11.89 5.26 -1.71
CA ARG A 165 -11.67 5.39 -3.16
C ARG A 165 -11.29 6.83 -3.47
N ASP A 166 -10.20 7.04 -4.18
CA ASP A 166 -9.84 8.39 -4.62
C ASP A 166 -10.87 8.95 -5.62
N GLU A 167 -10.90 10.28 -5.75
CA GLU A 167 -11.82 11.00 -6.63
C GLU A 167 -11.18 11.41 -7.97
N ASN A 168 -9.86 11.26 -8.10
CA ASN A 168 -9.10 11.42 -9.34
C ASN A 168 -9.04 10.11 -10.16
N PRO A 169 -8.62 10.17 -11.44
CA PRO A 169 -8.10 9.02 -12.19
C PRO A 169 -6.57 8.88 -12.01
N PRO A 170 -6.00 7.65 -12.10
CA PRO A 170 -6.70 6.39 -12.33
C PRO A 170 -7.46 5.89 -11.09
N LEU A 171 -7.98 4.65 -11.11
CA LEU A 171 -8.80 4.15 -10.00
C LEU A 171 -7.93 3.61 -8.85
N GLU A 172 -7.52 4.49 -7.94
CA GLU A 172 -6.98 4.08 -6.64
C GLU A 172 -8.12 3.80 -5.63
N ALA A 173 -8.11 2.64 -4.97
CA ALA A 173 -9.10 2.27 -3.95
C ALA A 173 -8.57 1.30 -2.88
N THR A 174 -9.11 1.36 -1.66
CA THR A 174 -8.73 0.46 -0.55
C THR A 174 -9.96 -0.06 0.18
N LEU A 175 -10.07 -1.38 0.34
CA LEU A 175 -10.99 -2.01 1.30
C LEU A 175 -10.23 -2.38 2.58
N ARG A 176 -10.41 -1.59 3.64
CA ARG A 176 -9.96 -1.96 4.99
C ARG A 176 -10.99 -2.84 5.69
N VAL A 177 -10.53 -3.92 6.32
CA VAL A 177 -11.35 -4.87 7.09
C VAL A 177 -10.72 -5.12 8.46
N CYS A 178 -11.55 -5.10 9.51
CA CYS A 178 -11.12 -5.16 10.90
C CYS A 178 -11.73 -6.36 11.63
N THR A 179 -10.92 -7.26 12.17
CA THR A 179 -11.38 -8.29 13.13
C THR A 179 -11.00 -7.91 14.57
N GLU A 180 -11.24 -8.79 15.54
CA GLU A 180 -10.77 -8.59 16.92
C GLU A 180 -9.26 -8.88 17.10
N SER A 181 -8.63 -9.54 16.13
CA SER A 181 -7.26 -10.08 16.25
C SER A 181 -6.29 -9.69 15.13
N TYR A 182 -6.80 -9.22 13.97
CA TYR A 182 -6.01 -8.73 12.84
C TYR A 182 -6.79 -7.68 12.05
N ASN A 183 -6.10 -6.91 11.23
CA ASN A 183 -6.73 -6.10 10.19
C ASN A 183 -6.01 -6.35 8.86
N PHE A 184 -6.72 -6.11 7.77
CA PHE A 184 -6.14 -6.20 6.44
C PHE A 184 -6.71 -5.12 5.52
N ASP A 185 -5.88 -4.71 4.57
CA ASP A 185 -6.26 -3.85 3.45
C ASP A 185 -6.19 -4.68 2.16
N ILE A 186 -7.18 -4.49 1.29
CA ILE A 186 -7.11 -4.86 -0.13
C ILE A 186 -7.07 -3.54 -0.90
N GLU A 187 -5.87 -3.14 -1.33
CA GLU A 187 -5.64 -1.97 -2.17
C GLU A 187 -5.71 -2.38 -3.65
N LEU A 188 -6.28 -1.51 -4.48
CA LEU A 188 -6.37 -1.63 -5.93
C LEU A 188 -5.75 -0.39 -6.54
N ASP A 189 -4.78 -0.58 -7.42
CA ASP A 189 -4.30 0.46 -8.34
C ASP A 189 -4.57 -0.01 -9.78
N TYR A 190 -5.19 0.83 -10.60
CA TYR A 190 -5.57 0.51 -11.97
C TYR A 190 -4.77 1.38 -12.94
N GLU A 191 -4.48 0.87 -14.13
CA GLU A 191 -3.80 1.66 -15.16
C GLU A 191 -4.66 2.81 -15.72
N ASP A 192 -4.04 3.90 -16.19
CA ASP A 192 -4.80 5.06 -16.71
C ASP A 192 -5.47 4.75 -18.07
N GLY A 193 -6.74 5.14 -18.17
CA GLY A 193 -7.55 4.95 -19.37
C GLY A 193 -8.08 3.52 -19.60
N VAL A 194 -7.94 2.58 -18.66
CA VAL A 194 -8.46 1.21 -18.79
C VAL A 194 -9.96 1.09 -18.43
N ASP A 195 -10.69 0.23 -19.15
CA ASP A 195 -12.05 -0.17 -18.82
C ASP A 195 -12.02 -1.38 -17.86
N PHE A 196 -12.18 -1.15 -16.55
CA PHE A 196 -12.27 -2.24 -15.57
C PHE A 196 -13.61 -2.98 -15.62
N GLN A 197 -13.58 -4.30 -15.47
CA GLN A 197 -14.78 -5.15 -15.50
C GLN A 197 -15.40 -5.32 -14.11
N GLY A 198 -16.63 -4.83 -13.90
CA GLY A 198 -17.43 -5.11 -12.72
C GLY A 198 -17.71 -3.89 -11.84
N ASP A 199 -17.81 -4.12 -10.53
CA ASP A 199 -17.80 -3.10 -9.49
C ASP A 199 -16.65 -3.45 -8.54
N PRO A 200 -15.50 -2.73 -8.61
CA PRO A 200 -14.32 -3.03 -7.80
C PRO A 200 -14.62 -3.12 -6.31
N LYS A 201 -15.62 -2.38 -5.80
CA LYS A 201 -16.04 -2.48 -4.41
C LYS A 201 -16.66 -3.85 -4.08
N GLN A 202 -17.44 -4.44 -4.99
CA GLN A 202 -17.97 -5.79 -4.79
C GLN A 202 -16.88 -6.85 -4.95
N GLN A 203 -15.88 -6.59 -5.80
CA GLN A 203 -14.78 -7.52 -6.08
C GLN A 203 -13.84 -7.63 -4.86
N SER A 204 -13.41 -6.51 -4.28
CA SER A 204 -12.69 -6.51 -3.00
C SER A 204 -13.52 -7.09 -1.86
N ILE A 205 -14.84 -6.87 -1.83
CA ILE A 205 -15.72 -7.49 -0.81
C ILE A 205 -15.73 -9.02 -0.94
N ALA A 206 -15.86 -9.56 -2.16
CA ALA A 206 -15.81 -11.01 -2.40
C ALA A 206 -14.43 -11.60 -2.02
N LEU A 207 -13.34 -10.89 -2.36
CA LEU A 207 -11.99 -11.30 -1.96
C LEU A 207 -11.79 -11.25 -0.43
N ALA A 208 -12.37 -10.25 0.25
CA ALA A 208 -12.37 -10.16 1.71
C ALA A 208 -13.18 -11.28 2.38
N GLU A 209 -14.28 -11.76 1.77
CA GLU A 209 -15.00 -12.96 2.24
C GLU A 209 -14.10 -14.21 2.17
N THR A 210 -13.27 -14.34 1.14
CA THR A 210 -12.25 -15.40 1.04
C THR A 210 -11.16 -15.25 2.12
N VAL A 211 -10.60 -14.05 2.32
CA VAL A 211 -9.59 -13.80 3.38
C VAL A 211 -10.12 -14.18 4.76
N LEU A 212 -11.33 -13.71 5.12
CA LEU A 212 -11.97 -14.03 6.40
C LEU A 212 -12.23 -15.54 6.56
N THR A 213 -12.51 -16.25 5.47
CA THR A 213 -12.70 -17.72 5.46
C THR A 213 -11.38 -18.50 5.58
N ASN A 214 -10.27 -17.93 5.11
CA ASN A 214 -8.95 -18.58 5.10
C ASN A 214 -8.15 -18.34 6.41
N ILE A 215 -8.46 -17.28 7.17
CA ILE A 215 -7.80 -16.96 8.45
C ILE A 215 -8.69 -17.29 9.68
N GLY A 216 -10.02 -17.27 9.55
CA GLY A 216 -11.01 -17.34 10.66
C GLY A 216 -11.39 -18.73 11.19
#